data_AF-A0A356HWD1-F1
#
_entry.id   AF-A0A356HWD1-F1
#
_cell.length_a   1.000
_cell.length_b   1.000
_cell.length_c   1.000
_cell.angle_alpha   90.00
_cell.angle_beta   90.00
_cell.angle_gamma   90.00
#
_symmetry.space_group_name_H-M   'P 1'
#
loop_
_entity.id
_entity.type
_entity.pdbx_description
1 polymer ?
#
loop_
_entity_poly.entity_id
_entity_poly.type
_entity_poly.pdbx_seq_one_letter_code
_entity_poly.pdbx_strand_id
1 'polypeptide(L)'
;MSDIVKDIENFFVRNRDRFAYIHAGMFIVFVVLILVPPFLPLPDEDAAIWNNFTLLVRFLIWGIWFPLVLLSVIFFGRLWCGLLCPQGAMAEYAGKIGLNRSIPRWMRWQGMPIISFIFITIFAQLVGARDYPLTAMEVFSGTMILAVLVGFLYTSGRRPWCRYLCPIGPLLGIFSRLGAVSLIPPVPPLEKGGYRGDWDGKGCVCPTFINTSTKVASSNCIECFRCVNPETSASLHLKIRHPGLETEEIKNREPNIWEPIFLFLATGLALGAFHWQASRFYIQYKQALGDFLLNMGLGDFIGRSGPWWLMVNYPDAGEVFIWLDFISITTFLLESMVMVATILFFFTAISAVLLREKEEIAATITRLGYVYAPAALVSLVLGLGLILFQSMIDLGLSKKTVQVIQEILFAGGGAWSMYLAFRLQERWSLAIIPNLFGIGFIAFAWHKVLF
;
A
#
# COMPACT_ATOMS: atom_id res chain seq x y z
N MET A 1 29.39 -10.98 3.41
CA MET A 1 28.26 -10.03 3.28
C MET A 1 28.68 -8.69 2.68
N SER A 2 29.85 -8.12 3.06
CA SER A 2 30.39 -6.91 2.43
C SER A 2 30.58 -7.02 0.90
N ASP A 3 31.10 -8.16 0.41
CA ASP A 3 31.38 -8.31 -1.03
C ASP A 3 30.09 -8.42 -1.86
N ILE A 4 29.12 -9.21 -1.38
CA ILE A 4 27.78 -9.32 -2.01
C ILE A 4 27.10 -7.96 -2.09
N VAL A 5 27.19 -7.14 -1.03
CA VAL A 5 26.61 -5.78 -1.03
C VAL A 5 27.26 -4.92 -2.11
N LYS A 6 28.59 -4.92 -2.21
CA LYS A 6 29.31 -4.18 -3.25
C LYS A 6 28.96 -4.67 -4.66
N ASP A 7 28.84 -5.98 -4.86
CA ASP A 7 28.45 -6.57 -6.15
C ASP A 7 27.05 -6.11 -6.57
N ILE A 8 26.11 -6.07 -5.62
CA ILE A 8 24.76 -5.55 -5.84
C ILE A 8 24.84 -4.06 -6.22
N GLU A 9 25.53 -3.24 -5.44
CA GLU A 9 25.65 -1.81 -5.74
C GLU A 9 26.29 -1.57 -7.12
N ASN A 10 27.36 -2.29 -7.44
CA ASN A 10 28.03 -2.25 -8.74
C ASN A 10 27.08 -2.65 -9.88
N PHE A 11 26.25 -3.69 -9.67
CA PHE A 11 25.24 -4.10 -10.65
C PHE A 11 24.24 -2.98 -10.93
N PHE A 12 23.70 -2.33 -9.89
CA PHE A 12 22.74 -1.24 -10.05
C PHE A 12 23.35 0.01 -10.69
N VAL A 13 24.60 0.35 -10.35
CA VAL A 13 25.29 1.50 -10.95
C VAL A 13 25.64 1.24 -12.40
N ARG A 14 26.19 0.07 -12.73
CA ARG A 14 26.56 -0.32 -14.10
C ARG A 14 25.37 -0.38 -15.05
N ASN A 15 24.18 -0.74 -14.55
CA ASN A 15 22.97 -0.88 -15.37
C ASN A 15 22.01 0.31 -15.27
N ARG A 16 22.41 1.42 -14.64
CA ARG A 16 21.53 2.58 -14.37
C ARG A 16 20.87 3.14 -15.63
N ASP A 17 21.61 3.24 -16.73
CA ASP A 17 21.09 3.74 -18.01
C ASP A 17 20.10 2.77 -18.67
N ARG A 18 20.21 1.47 -18.35
CA ARG A 18 19.31 0.44 -18.88
C ARG A 18 17.97 0.39 -18.16
N PHE A 19 17.81 1.05 -17.02
CA PHE A 19 16.55 1.08 -16.29
C PHE A 19 15.42 1.76 -17.08
N ALA A 20 15.74 2.64 -18.03
CA ALA A 20 14.76 3.18 -18.96
C ALA A 20 14.07 2.09 -19.79
N TYR A 21 14.79 1.04 -20.20
CA TYR A 21 14.22 -0.10 -20.93
C TYR A 21 13.31 -0.95 -20.03
N ILE A 22 13.65 -1.11 -18.75
CA ILE A 22 12.78 -1.79 -17.77
C ILE A 22 11.49 -1.01 -17.58
N HIS A 23 11.57 0.31 -17.42
CA HIS A 23 10.40 1.18 -17.32
C HIS A 23 9.52 1.10 -18.56
N ALA A 24 10.11 1.14 -19.76
CA ALA A 24 9.37 1.02 -21.01
C ALA A 24 8.71 -0.36 -21.17
N GLY A 25 9.44 -1.44 -20.88
CA GLY A 25 8.92 -2.80 -20.92
C GLY A 25 7.76 -3.00 -19.95
N MET A 26 7.92 -2.59 -18.69
CA MET A 26 6.86 -2.66 -17.68
C MET A 26 5.64 -1.80 -18.05
N PHE A 27 5.85 -0.65 -18.69
CA PHE A 27 4.76 0.18 -19.20
C PHE A 27 3.99 -0.53 -20.31
N ILE A 28 4.68 -1.11 -21.30
CA ILE A 28 4.04 -1.86 -22.40
C ILE A 28 3.25 -3.05 -21.83
N VAL A 29 3.86 -3.84 -20.95
CA VAL A 29 3.19 -4.97 -20.29
C VAL A 29 1.94 -4.48 -19.55
N PHE A 30 2.06 -3.41 -18.76
CA PHE A 30 0.92 -2.85 -18.03
C PHE A 30 -0.20 -2.37 -18.96
N VAL A 31 0.15 -1.67 -20.05
CA VAL A 31 -0.83 -1.21 -21.04
C VAL A 31 -1.55 -2.38 -21.69
N VAL A 32 -0.83 -3.44 -22.07
CA VAL A 32 -1.44 -4.65 -22.65
C VAL A 32 -2.38 -5.33 -21.65
N LEU A 33 -1.93 -5.54 -20.41
CA LEU A 33 -2.74 -6.18 -19.38
C LEU A 33 -4.00 -5.36 -19.04
N ILE A 34 -3.94 -4.03 -19.13
CA ILE A 34 -5.06 -3.18 -18.74
C ILE A 34 -6.02 -2.86 -19.90
N LEU A 35 -5.49 -2.55 -21.09
CA LEU A 35 -6.32 -2.10 -22.21
C LEU A 35 -6.88 -3.23 -23.05
N VAL A 36 -6.25 -4.40 -23.14
CA VAL A 36 -6.71 -5.47 -24.04
C VAL A 36 -7.96 -6.20 -23.54
N PRO A 37 -8.06 -6.64 -22.27
CA PRO A 37 -9.18 -7.47 -21.82
C PRO A 37 -10.58 -6.85 -22.02
N PRO A 38 -10.81 -5.54 -21.85
CA PRO A 38 -12.12 -4.92 -22.11
C PRO A 38 -12.63 -5.06 -23.55
N PHE A 39 -11.74 -5.28 -24.52
CA PHE A 39 -12.11 -5.44 -25.94
C PHE A 39 -12.32 -6.91 -26.34
N LEU A 40 -12.15 -7.84 -25.41
CA LEU A 40 -12.40 -9.26 -25.62
C LEU A 40 -13.82 -9.62 -25.16
N PRO A 41 -14.45 -10.65 -25.77
CA PRO A 41 -15.73 -11.15 -25.29
C PRO A 41 -15.63 -11.64 -23.84
N LEU A 42 -16.77 -11.64 -23.15
CA LEU A 42 -16.88 -12.20 -21.81
C LEU A 42 -16.50 -13.71 -21.84
N PRO A 43 -15.84 -14.21 -20.78
CA PRO A 43 -15.48 -15.62 -20.70
C PRO A 43 -16.72 -16.51 -20.69
N ASP A 44 -16.68 -17.60 -21.46
CA ASP A 44 -17.67 -18.67 -21.42
C ASP A 44 -17.64 -19.39 -20.05
N GLU A 45 -18.72 -20.12 -19.70
CA GLU A 45 -18.85 -20.78 -18.39
C GLU A 45 -17.77 -21.86 -18.12
N ASP A 46 -17.18 -22.46 -19.16
CA ASP A 46 -16.11 -23.46 -19.08
C ASP A 46 -14.70 -22.86 -19.21
N ALA A 47 -14.60 -21.53 -19.29
CA ALA A 47 -13.33 -20.84 -19.46
C ALA A 47 -12.41 -21.02 -18.23
N ALA A 48 -11.21 -21.54 -18.48
CA ALA A 48 -10.15 -21.64 -17.48
C ALA A 48 -9.09 -20.55 -17.66
N ILE A 49 -8.28 -20.32 -16.61
CA ILE A 49 -7.17 -19.34 -16.60
C ILE A 49 -6.19 -19.56 -17.78
N TRP A 50 -5.98 -20.81 -18.19
CA TRP A 50 -5.06 -21.16 -19.28
C TRP A 50 -5.63 -20.94 -20.68
N ASN A 51 -6.95 -20.91 -20.81
CA ASN A 51 -7.64 -20.87 -22.11
C ASN A 51 -8.30 -19.51 -22.37
N ASN A 52 -8.37 -18.62 -21.38
CA ASN A 52 -8.99 -17.31 -21.50
C ASN A 52 -8.05 -16.21 -21.03
N PHE A 53 -7.73 -15.28 -21.94
CA PHE A 53 -6.81 -14.18 -21.67
C PHE A 53 -7.32 -13.22 -20.59
N THR A 54 -8.62 -12.94 -20.52
CA THR A 54 -9.21 -12.04 -19.51
C THR A 54 -9.08 -12.65 -18.11
N LEU A 55 -9.31 -13.95 -17.96
CA LEU A 55 -9.12 -14.67 -16.69
C LEU A 55 -7.63 -14.73 -16.30
N LEU A 56 -6.74 -14.98 -17.27
CA LEU A 56 -5.30 -14.93 -17.05
C LEU A 56 -4.85 -13.56 -16.53
N VAL A 57 -5.33 -12.49 -17.15
CA VAL A 57 -5.00 -11.13 -16.74
C VAL A 57 -5.53 -10.81 -15.34
N ARG A 58 -6.77 -11.21 -15.03
CA ARG A 58 -7.35 -11.06 -13.68
C ARG A 58 -6.46 -11.75 -12.64
N PHE A 59 -6.01 -12.97 -12.94
CA PHE A 59 -5.09 -13.72 -12.09
C PHE A 59 -3.71 -13.04 -11.97
N LEU A 60 -3.12 -12.58 -13.07
CA LEU A 60 -1.82 -11.90 -13.06
C LEU A 60 -1.85 -10.61 -12.25
N ILE A 61 -2.89 -9.79 -12.38
CA ILE A 61 -3.00 -8.50 -11.66
C ILE A 61 -3.37 -8.75 -10.20
N TRP A 62 -4.50 -9.40 -9.94
CA TRP A 62 -5.06 -9.46 -8.59
C TRP A 62 -4.51 -10.64 -7.78
N GLY A 63 -4.19 -11.76 -8.42
CA GLY A 63 -3.61 -12.93 -7.76
C GLY A 63 -2.09 -12.81 -7.57
N ILE A 64 -1.34 -12.38 -8.58
CA ILE A 64 0.14 -12.35 -8.51
C ILE A 64 0.66 -10.95 -8.19
N TRP A 65 0.33 -9.94 -8.99
CA TRP A 65 1.00 -8.63 -8.95
C TRP A 65 0.81 -7.92 -7.59
N PHE A 66 -0.41 -7.80 -7.07
CA PHE A 66 -0.63 -7.12 -5.78
C PHE A 66 0.00 -7.83 -4.58
N PRO A 67 -0.21 -9.14 -4.36
CA PRO A 67 0.46 -9.86 -3.27
C PRO A 67 1.98 -9.84 -3.41
N LEU A 68 2.51 -10.00 -4.63
CA LEU A 68 3.95 -9.97 -4.89
C LEU A 68 4.54 -8.59 -4.59
N VAL A 69 3.86 -7.50 -4.99
CA VAL A 69 4.30 -6.14 -4.66
C VAL A 69 4.40 -5.97 -3.15
N LEU A 70 3.39 -6.38 -2.38
CA LEU A 70 3.40 -6.26 -0.91
C LEU A 70 4.49 -7.11 -0.26
N LEU A 71 4.61 -8.38 -0.65
CA LEU A 71 5.64 -9.29 -0.12
C LEU A 71 7.04 -8.84 -0.50
N SER A 72 7.23 -8.30 -1.72
CA SER A 72 8.53 -7.79 -2.18
C SER A 72 9.09 -6.71 -1.27
N VAL A 73 8.23 -5.95 -0.57
CA VAL A 73 8.67 -4.88 0.34
C VAL A 73 9.45 -5.41 1.55
N ILE A 74 9.15 -6.62 2.01
CA ILE A 74 9.88 -7.22 3.13
C ILE A 74 11.33 -7.52 2.71
N PHE A 75 11.55 -7.95 1.47
CA PHE A 75 12.87 -8.39 0.99
C PHE A 75 13.67 -7.29 0.32
N PHE A 76 13.01 -6.46 -0.48
CA PHE A 76 13.63 -5.48 -1.38
C PHE A 76 13.13 -4.06 -1.13
N GLY A 77 12.43 -3.81 -0.02
CA GLY A 77 11.82 -2.52 0.30
C GLY A 77 10.96 -1.96 -0.85
N ARG A 78 11.07 -0.68 -1.15
CA ARG A 78 10.25 -0.05 -2.20
C ARG A 78 10.87 -0.11 -3.58
N LEU A 79 11.79 -1.03 -3.84
CA LEU A 79 12.44 -1.20 -5.15
C LEU A 79 11.43 -1.28 -6.30
N TRP A 80 10.27 -1.92 -6.08
CA TRP A 80 9.17 -1.95 -7.05
C TRP A 80 8.73 -0.53 -7.49
N CYS A 81 8.55 0.39 -6.54
CA CYS A 81 8.19 1.77 -6.82
C CYS A 81 9.30 2.50 -7.60
N GLY A 82 10.57 2.15 -7.39
CA GLY A 82 11.72 2.73 -8.07
C GLY A 82 11.89 2.24 -9.51
N LEU A 83 11.80 0.92 -9.71
CA LEU A 83 12.22 0.26 -10.96
C LEU A 83 11.10 -0.34 -11.80
N LEU A 84 9.99 -0.76 -11.21
CA LEU A 84 8.99 -1.56 -11.91
C LEU A 84 7.64 -0.84 -12.07
N CYS A 85 7.34 0.13 -11.20
CA CYS A 85 6.09 0.86 -11.23
C CYS A 85 5.94 1.74 -12.49
N PRO A 86 5.00 1.43 -13.40
CA PRO A 86 4.83 2.19 -14.63
C PRO A 86 4.30 3.61 -14.36
N GLN A 87 3.43 3.78 -13.35
CA GLN A 87 2.90 5.09 -12.96
C GLN A 87 4.00 6.04 -12.47
N GLY A 88 4.93 5.53 -11.67
CA GLY A 88 6.06 6.33 -11.18
C GLY A 88 7.03 6.73 -12.29
N ALA A 89 7.28 5.82 -13.24
CA ALA A 89 8.12 6.08 -14.39
C ALA A 89 7.51 7.12 -15.34
N MET A 90 6.21 6.99 -15.65
CA MET A 90 5.49 7.92 -16.52
C MET A 90 5.35 9.31 -15.90
N ALA A 91 5.07 9.39 -14.59
CA ALA A 91 5.07 10.68 -13.88
C ALA A 91 6.44 11.37 -13.95
N GLU A 92 7.53 10.63 -13.79
CA GLU A 92 8.88 11.19 -13.88
C GLU A 92 9.23 11.66 -15.31
N TYR A 93 8.88 10.86 -16.33
CA TYR A 93 9.10 11.21 -17.72
C TYR A 93 8.31 12.47 -18.11
N ALA A 94 7.03 12.53 -17.72
CA ALA A 94 6.19 13.70 -17.93
C ALA A 94 6.75 14.95 -17.24
N GLY A 95 7.33 14.81 -16.03
CA GLY A 95 7.97 15.92 -15.34
C GLY A 95 9.24 16.45 -16.01
N LYS A 96 9.98 15.64 -16.77
CA LYS A 96 11.13 16.13 -17.55
C LYS A 96 10.72 17.12 -18.64
N ILE A 97 9.51 16.96 -19.19
CA ILE A 97 8.93 17.81 -20.26
C ILE A 97 8.00 18.90 -19.67
N GLY A 98 7.63 18.77 -18.40
CA GLY A 98 6.58 19.51 -17.73
C GLY A 98 6.86 20.99 -17.40
N LEU A 99 5.83 21.65 -16.87
CA LEU A 99 5.78 23.08 -16.53
C LEU A 99 6.62 23.48 -15.31
N ASN A 100 7.16 22.51 -14.56
CA ASN A 100 8.01 22.73 -13.39
C ASN A 100 7.39 23.67 -12.31
N ARG A 101 6.07 23.61 -12.09
CA ARG A 101 5.40 24.42 -11.06
C ARG A 101 5.74 23.91 -9.66
N SER A 102 5.64 24.81 -8.68
CA SER A 102 5.78 24.46 -7.27
C SER A 102 4.61 23.59 -6.79
N ILE A 103 4.91 22.63 -5.92
CA ILE A 103 3.89 21.72 -5.38
C ILE A 103 2.99 22.51 -4.42
N PRO A 104 1.66 22.53 -4.64
CA PRO A 104 0.75 23.30 -3.81
C PRO A 104 0.73 22.76 -2.38
N ARG A 105 0.41 23.63 -1.41
CA ARG A 105 0.46 23.30 0.02
C ARG A 105 -0.49 22.16 0.39
N TRP A 106 -1.69 22.13 -0.20
CA TRP A 106 -2.68 21.08 0.04
C TRP A 106 -2.16 19.68 -0.34
N MET A 107 -1.37 19.58 -1.43
CA MET A 107 -0.79 18.31 -1.87
C MET A 107 0.38 17.87 -0.97
N ARG A 108 1.11 18.82 -0.37
CA ARG A 108 2.21 18.51 0.55
C ARG A 108 1.75 18.07 1.93
N TRP A 109 0.44 18.13 2.21
CA TRP A 109 -0.11 17.68 3.48
C TRP A 109 0.02 16.16 3.62
N GLN A 110 0.53 15.70 4.76
CA GLN A 110 0.87 14.29 5.00
C GLN A 110 -0.36 13.37 5.06
N GLY A 111 -1.56 13.93 5.28
CA GLY A 111 -2.82 13.20 5.21
C GLY A 111 -3.35 12.98 3.78
N MET A 112 -2.80 13.64 2.76
CA MET A 112 -3.31 13.56 1.39
C MET A 112 -3.29 12.12 0.83
N PRO A 113 -2.22 11.32 1.01
CA PRO A 113 -2.24 9.92 0.60
C PRO A 113 -3.30 9.06 1.31
N ILE A 114 -3.71 9.42 2.53
CA ILE A 114 -4.78 8.74 3.26
C ILE A 114 -6.10 8.97 2.54
N ILE A 115 -6.38 10.22 2.15
CA ILE A 115 -7.56 10.55 1.35
C ILE A 115 -7.54 9.80 0.01
N SER A 116 -6.39 9.79 -0.68
CA SER A 116 -6.25 9.05 -1.94
C SER A 116 -6.54 7.55 -1.78
N PHE A 117 -6.09 6.94 -0.67
CA PHE A 117 -6.36 5.53 -0.36
C PHE A 117 -7.84 5.29 -0.07
N ILE A 118 -8.46 6.11 0.78
CA ILE A 118 -9.89 5.99 1.09
C ILE A 118 -10.72 6.11 -0.19
N PHE A 119 -10.46 7.15 -0.98
CA PHE A 119 -11.16 7.40 -2.24
C PHE A 119 -11.01 6.23 -3.21
N ILE A 120 -9.79 5.79 -3.49
CA ILE A 120 -9.58 4.74 -4.50
C ILE A 120 -10.13 3.39 -4.04
N THR A 121 -10.05 3.08 -2.74
CA THR A 121 -10.57 1.81 -2.21
C THR A 121 -12.08 1.78 -2.27
N ILE A 122 -12.78 2.85 -1.89
CA ILE A 122 -14.24 2.94 -2.01
C ILE A 122 -14.63 2.91 -3.48
N PHE A 123 -13.98 3.73 -4.32
CA PHE A 123 -14.26 3.78 -5.75
C PHE A 123 -14.10 2.41 -6.42
N ALA A 124 -12.98 1.72 -6.17
CA ALA A 124 -12.72 0.39 -6.73
C ALA A 124 -13.76 -0.67 -6.32
N GLN A 125 -14.34 -0.56 -5.12
CA GLN A 125 -15.43 -1.43 -4.66
C GLN A 125 -16.76 -1.08 -5.33
N LEU A 126 -17.05 0.21 -5.48
CA LEU A 126 -18.29 0.69 -6.11
C LEU A 126 -18.36 0.34 -7.60
N VAL A 127 -17.24 0.38 -8.33
CA VAL A 127 -17.18 0.02 -9.76
C VAL A 127 -16.83 -1.45 -10.01
N GLY A 128 -16.59 -2.26 -8.98
CA GLY A 128 -16.25 -3.68 -9.16
C GLY A 128 -14.93 -3.91 -9.91
N ALA A 129 -13.88 -3.15 -9.57
CA ALA A 129 -12.60 -3.13 -10.31
C ALA A 129 -11.85 -4.48 -10.35
N ARG A 130 -12.23 -5.45 -9.51
CA ARG A 130 -11.64 -6.80 -9.49
C ARG A 130 -12.40 -7.81 -10.34
N ASP A 131 -13.64 -7.48 -10.67
CA ASP A 131 -14.57 -8.39 -11.31
C ASP A 131 -14.71 -8.06 -12.80
N TYR A 132 -14.70 -6.76 -13.14
CA TYR A 132 -14.83 -6.30 -14.51
C TYR A 132 -13.52 -5.71 -15.07
N PRO A 133 -13.06 -6.16 -16.25
CA PRO A 133 -11.85 -5.61 -16.86
C PRO A 133 -12.00 -4.14 -17.26
N LEU A 134 -13.22 -3.72 -17.67
CA LEU A 134 -13.49 -2.34 -18.07
C LEU A 134 -13.25 -1.35 -16.92
N THR A 135 -13.64 -1.71 -15.69
CA THR A 135 -13.47 -0.83 -14.52
C THR A 135 -12.08 -0.93 -13.92
N ALA A 136 -11.42 -2.09 -14.04
CA ALA A 136 -9.98 -2.17 -13.81
C ALA A 136 -9.25 -1.17 -14.71
N MET A 137 -9.58 -1.12 -16.01
CA MET A 137 -9.04 -0.15 -16.95
C MET A 137 -9.30 1.28 -16.53
N GLU A 138 -10.53 1.60 -16.12
CA GLU A 138 -10.88 2.93 -15.64
C GLU A 138 -10.04 3.37 -14.44
N VAL A 139 -9.96 2.53 -13.39
CA VAL A 139 -9.22 2.83 -12.16
C VAL A 139 -7.72 3.01 -12.44
N PHE A 140 -7.11 2.08 -13.16
CA PHE A 140 -5.68 2.11 -13.44
C PHE A 140 -5.30 3.20 -14.45
N SER A 141 -6.10 3.41 -15.49
CA SER A 141 -5.83 4.46 -16.48
C SER A 141 -6.08 5.84 -15.89
N GLY A 142 -7.14 6.03 -15.10
CA GLY A 142 -7.42 7.29 -14.42
C GLY A 142 -6.30 7.68 -13.44
N THR A 143 -5.83 6.73 -12.64
CA THR A 143 -4.68 6.99 -11.74
C THR A 143 -3.36 7.19 -12.50
N MET A 144 -3.15 6.51 -13.63
CA MET A 144 -2.00 6.74 -14.52
C MET A 144 -2.02 8.15 -15.13
N ILE A 145 -3.16 8.59 -15.67
CA ILE A 145 -3.34 9.93 -16.23
C ILE A 145 -3.07 10.96 -15.14
N LEU A 146 -3.62 10.77 -13.94
CA LEU A 146 -3.37 11.69 -12.83
C LEU A 146 -1.90 11.71 -12.42
N ALA A 147 -1.21 10.57 -12.39
CA ALA A 147 0.22 10.50 -12.13
C ALA A 147 1.04 11.27 -13.18
N VAL A 148 0.71 11.11 -14.47
CA VAL A 148 1.32 11.83 -15.59
C VAL A 148 1.05 13.33 -15.49
N LEU A 149 -0.19 13.74 -15.22
CA LEU A 149 -0.56 15.15 -15.06
C LEU A 149 0.18 15.78 -13.88
N VAL A 150 0.24 15.11 -12.73
CA VAL A 150 0.96 15.60 -11.55
C VAL A 150 2.46 15.72 -11.84
N GLY A 151 3.04 14.74 -12.54
CA GLY A 151 4.42 14.80 -13.01
C GLY A 151 4.66 15.98 -13.95
N PHE A 152 3.81 16.14 -14.97
CA PHE A 152 3.89 17.21 -15.97
C PHE A 152 3.71 18.60 -15.35
N LEU A 153 2.79 18.77 -14.41
CA LEU A 153 2.53 20.08 -13.80
C LEU A 153 3.62 20.46 -12.80
N TYR A 154 4.11 19.52 -12.00
CA TYR A 154 4.88 19.82 -10.78
C TYR A 154 6.28 19.24 -10.78
N THR A 155 7.26 20.13 -10.57
CA THR A 155 8.70 19.85 -10.42
C THR A 155 9.36 18.93 -11.45
N SER A 156 10.30 19.48 -12.21
CA SER A 156 11.01 18.73 -13.25
C SER A 156 11.89 17.61 -12.70
N GLY A 157 11.81 16.42 -13.32
CA GLY A 157 12.66 15.27 -13.03
C GLY A 157 12.47 14.63 -11.63
N ARG A 158 11.38 14.94 -10.93
CA ARG A 158 11.04 14.36 -9.60
C ARG A 158 9.77 13.49 -9.70
N ARG A 159 9.43 12.81 -8.60
CA ARG A 159 8.24 11.96 -8.47
C ARG A 159 7.29 12.46 -7.37
N PRO A 160 6.61 13.61 -7.56
CA PRO A 160 5.64 14.13 -6.61
C PRO A 160 4.44 13.20 -6.39
N TRP A 161 3.96 12.53 -7.45
CA TRP A 161 2.88 11.53 -7.35
C TRP A 161 3.19 10.45 -6.31
N CYS A 162 4.36 9.82 -6.41
CA CYS A 162 4.78 8.73 -5.53
C CYS A 162 4.93 9.15 -4.06
N ARG A 163 5.15 10.44 -3.79
CA ARG A 163 5.31 10.97 -2.43
C ARG A 163 4.00 11.45 -1.81
N TYR A 164 3.13 12.07 -2.61
CA TYR A 164 2.03 12.87 -2.06
C TYR A 164 0.62 12.39 -2.44
N LEU A 165 0.47 11.61 -3.52
CA LEU A 165 -0.86 11.28 -4.06
C LEU A 165 -1.09 9.80 -4.32
N CYS A 166 -0.02 9.02 -4.53
CA CYS A 166 -0.12 7.59 -4.78
C CYS A 166 -0.84 6.87 -3.62
N PRO A 167 -2.01 6.25 -3.87
CA PRO A 167 -2.83 5.66 -2.80
C PRO A 167 -2.10 4.57 -2.01
N ILE A 168 -1.31 3.74 -2.70
CA ILE A 168 -0.53 2.66 -2.08
C ILE A 168 0.82 3.14 -1.51
N GLY A 169 1.19 4.40 -1.74
CA GLY A 169 2.48 4.97 -1.35
C GLY A 169 2.78 4.87 0.14
N PRO A 170 1.87 5.32 1.05
CA PRO A 170 2.05 5.21 2.49
C PRO A 170 2.08 3.76 2.97
N LEU A 171 1.22 2.91 2.38
CA LEU A 171 1.16 1.49 2.71
C LEU A 171 2.51 0.81 2.49
N LEU A 172 3.09 0.97 1.29
CA LEU A 172 4.42 0.45 0.98
C LEU A 172 5.53 1.16 1.77
N GLY A 173 5.34 2.43 2.15
CA GLY A 173 6.25 3.20 3.01
C GLY A 173 6.34 2.66 4.45
N ILE A 174 5.21 2.28 5.03
CA ILE A 174 5.19 1.67 6.37
C ILE A 174 5.83 0.28 6.30
N PHE A 175 5.47 -0.51 5.29
CA PHE A 175 6.02 -1.86 5.14
C PHE A 175 7.51 -1.87 4.79
N SER A 176 8.04 -0.82 4.16
CA SER A 176 9.49 -0.72 3.90
C SER A 176 10.31 -0.48 5.16
N ARG A 177 9.69 -0.04 6.26
CA ARG A 177 10.33 -0.01 7.58
C ARG A 177 10.50 -1.43 8.17
N LEU A 178 9.66 -2.37 7.73
CA LEU A 178 9.83 -3.80 8.03
C LEU A 178 10.84 -4.47 7.10
N GLY A 179 11.24 -3.81 6.00
CA GLY A 179 12.11 -4.37 4.97
C GLY A 179 13.55 -4.65 5.40
N ALA A 180 14.13 -5.70 4.80
CA ALA A 180 15.52 -6.15 4.99
C ALA A 180 16.55 -5.27 4.26
N VAL A 181 16.12 -4.46 3.29
CA VAL A 181 16.98 -3.58 2.50
C VAL A 181 16.74 -2.14 2.92
N SER A 182 17.83 -1.37 3.07
CA SER A 182 17.77 0.09 3.21
C SER A 182 19.03 0.73 2.69
N LEU A 183 18.89 1.91 2.08
CA LEU A 183 20.01 2.80 1.74
C LEU A 183 20.32 3.72 2.93
N ILE A 184 21.55 3.68 3.42
CA ILE A 184 22.01 4.47 4.56
C ILE A 184 23.08 5.49 4.15
N PRO A 185 23.13 6.67 4.81
CA PRO A 185 24.18 7.64 4.59
C PRO A 185 25.55 7.10 5.05
N PRO A 186 26.66 7.67 4.56
CA PRO A 186 28.00 7.30 4.99
C PRO A 186 28.25 7.68 6.46
N VAL A 187 29.20 6.98 7.10
CA VAL A 187 29.61 7.21 8.50
C VAL A 187 31.11 7.55 8.53
N PRO A 188 31.53 8.70 9.09
CA PRO A 188 30.72 9.72 9.74
C PRO A 188 29.80 10.46 8.76
N PRO A 189 28.61 10.95 9.20
CA PRO A 189 27.79 11.83 8.39
C PRO A 189 28.61 13.03 7.96
N LEU A 190 28.60 13.34 6.67
CA LEU A 190 29.28 14.53 6.14
C LEU A 190 28.76 15.77 6.89
N GLU A 191 29.67 16.64 7.34
CA GLU A 191 29.29 17.89 8.01
C GLU A 191 28.28 18.69 7.17
N LYS A 192 27.40 19.44 7.83
CA LYS A 192 26.41 20.30 7.15
C LYS A 192 27.13 21.26 6.18
N GLY A 193 27.10 20.94 4.89
CA GLY A 193 27.74 21.73 3.83
C GLY A 193 28.97 21.08 3.18
N GLY A 194 29.42 19.93 3.67
CA GLY A 194 30.54 19.17 3.10
C GLY A 194 30.13 18.32 1.91
N TYR A 195 29.69 18.92 0.79
CA TYR A 195 29.79 18.28 -0.52
C TYR A 195 29.79 19.29 -1.68
N ARG A 196 31.01 19.72 -2.05
CA ARG A 196 31.35 20.37 -3.33
C ARG A 196 32.48 19.62 -4.05
N GLY A 197 32.59 18.31 -3.85
CA GLY A 197 33.64 17.49 -4.46
C GLY A 197 33.09 16.60 -5.58
N ASP A 198 33.36 17.01 -6.82
CA ASP A 198 33.47 16.20 -8.04
C ASP A 198 32.34 15.22 -8.37
N TRP A 199 31.15 15.79 -8.56
CA TRP A 199 30.21 15.33 -9.57
C TRP A 199 29.97 16.53 -10.46
N ASP A 200 30.03 16.35 -11.78
CA ASP A 200 29.72 17.23 -12.94
C ASP A 200 28.57 18.29 -12.83
N GLY A 201 28.30 18.90 -11.68
CA GLY A 201 27.16 19.78 -11.42
C GLY A 201 25.84 19.03 -11.12
N LYS A 202 25.81 17.69 -11.10
CA LYS A 202 24.60 16.89 -10.86
C LYS A 202 24.68 16.11 -9.55
N GLY A 203 24.53 16.80 -8.40
CA GLY A 203 24.24 16.11 -7.15
C GLY A 203 23.04 15.17 -7.33
N CYS A 204 23.08 13.96 -6.77
CA CYS A 204 21.98 13.01 -6.93
C CYS A 204 20.68 13.56 -6.33
N VAL A 205 19.84 14.09 -7.21
CA VAL A 205 18.53 14.63 -6.93
C VAL A 205 17.59 13.45 -6.62
N CYS A 206 17.38 13.16 -5.34
CA CYS A 206 16.43 12.11 -4.91
C CYS A 206 15.04 12.36 -5.53
N PRO A 207 14.47 11.42 -6.31
CA PRO A 207 13.19 11.65 -7.00
C PRO A 207 12.05 11.98 -6.03
N THR A 208 12.10 11.49 -4.80
CA THR A 208 11.10 11.73 -3.75
C THR A 208 11.50 12.79 -2.74
N PHE A 209 12.42 13.70 -3.09
CA PHE A 209 12.80 14.86 -2.27
C PHE A 209 13.32 14.52 -0.86
N ILE A 210 14.04 13.41 -0.73
CA ILE A 210 14.75 13.07 0.52
C ILE A 210 16.08 13.79 0.52
N ASN A 211 16.44 14.38 1.67
CA ASN A 211 17.81 14.80 1.90
C ASN A 211 18.68 13.56 2.16
N THR A 212 19.54 13.23 1.21
CA THR A 212 20.34 12.01 1.22
C THR A 212 21.38 12.01 2.34
N SER A 213 21.97 13.16 2.68
CA SER A 213 23.02 13.24 3.71
C SER A 213 22.52 12.96 5.13
N THR A 214 21.23 13.25 5.40
CA THR A 214 20.62 13.09 6.73
C THR A 214 19.54 12.00 6.74
N LYS A 215 19.52 11.10 5.74
CA LYS A 215 18.46 10.09 5.63
C LYS A 215 18.54 9.09 6.79
N VAL A 216 17.47 9.03 7.59
CA VAL A 216 17.33 8.02 8.66
C VAL A 216 16.14 7.06 8.48
N ALA A 217 15.08 7.49 7.77
CA ALA A 217 13.88 6.69 7.52
C ALA A 217 13.87 6.07 6.11
N SER A 218 13.24 4.89 5.95
CA SER A 218 12.98 4.27 4.64
C SER A 218 11.63 4.65 4.04
N SER A 219 10.68 5.18 4.83
CA SER A 219 9.27 5.27 4.41
C SER A 219 9.01 6.06 3.13
N ASN A 220 9.82 7.08 2.83
CA ASN A 220 9.73 7.86 1.58
C ASN A 220 10.71 7.40 0.48
N CYS A 221 11.63 6.50 0.79
CA CYS A 221 12.66 6.04 -0.13
C CYS A 221 12.08 4.97 -1.05
N ILE A 222 12.12 5.20 -2.36
CA ILE A 222 11.69 4.22 -3.37
C ILE A 222 12.82 3.29 -3.83
N GLU A 223 13.96 3.33 -3.13
CA GLU A 223 15.12 2.45 -3.36
C GLU A 223 15.53 2.32 -4.83
N CYS A 224 15.53 3.44 -5.55
CA CYS A 224 15.88 3.48 -6.97
C CYS A 224 17.38 3.37 -7.27
N PHE A 225 18.24 3.21 -6.24
CA PHE A 225 19.71 3.14 -6.33
C PHE A 225 20.42 4.30 -7.06
N ARG A 226 19.73 5.42 -7.36
CA ARG A 226 20.35 6.59 -8.02
C ARG A 226 21.36 7.33 -7.14
N CYS A 227 21.17 7.29 -5.82
CA CYS A 227 22.02 7.97 -4.83
C CYS A 227 23.19 7.11 -4.32
N VAL A 228 23.36 5.91 -4.87
CA VAL A 228 24.44 4.98 -4.55
C VAL A 228 25.56 5.13 -5.57
N ASN A 229 26.81 5.24 -5.12
CA ASN A 229 28.00 5.14 -5.93
C ASN A 229 29.13 4.42 -5.14
N PRO A 230 29.44 3.15 -5.46
CA PRO A 230 30.51 2.38 -4.80
C PRO A 230 31.89 3.03 -4.83
N GLU A 231 32.18 3.83 -5.86
CA GLU A 231 33.47 4.50 -6.02
C GLU A 231 33.62 5.72 -5.11
N THR A 232 32.51 6.21 -4.54
CA THR A 232 32.49 7.42 -3.73
C THR A 232 32.02 7.12 -2.31
N SER A 233 32.91 7.32 -1.35
CA SER A 233 32.67 7.12 0.10
C SER A 233 31.62 8.05 0.70
N ALA A 234 31.15 9.04 -0.06
CA ALA A 234 30.17 10.02 0.35
C ALA A 234 28.76 9.76 -0.21
N SER A 235 28.59 8.68 -0.96
CA SER A 235 27.29 8.27 -1.48
C SER A 235 26.51 7.45 -0.43
N LEU A 236 25.23 7.16 -0.70
CA LEU A 236 24.51 6.22 0.15
C LEU A 236 24.99 4.81 -0.16
N HIS A 237 25.02 3.97 0.88
CA HIS A 237 25.37 2.56 0.76
C HIS A 237 24.19 1.67 1.12
N LEU A 238 24.13 0.52 0.47
CA LEU A 238 23.18 -0.54 0.75
C LEU A 238 23.53 -1.20 2.08
N LYS A 239 22.58 -1.20 3.01
CA LYS A 239 22.65 -1.98 4.25
C LYS A 239 21.58 -3.06 4.21
N ILE A 240 22.03 -4.31 4.25
CA ILE A 240 21.17 -5.46 4.52
C ILE A 240 21.02 -5.57 6.04
N ARG A 241 19.79 -5.59 6.51
CA ARG A 241 19.38 -5.70 7.91
C ARG A 241 18.35 -6.82 8.04
N HIS A 242 18.16 -7.35 9.24
CA HIS A 242 17.04 -8.27 9.44
C HIS A 242 15.72 -7.49 9.28
N PRO A 243 14.66 -8.14 8.77
CA PRO A 243 13.34 -7.54 8.69
C PRO A 243 12.90 -6.98 10.05
N GLY A 244 12.30 -5.80 10.04
CA GLY A 244 11.78 -5.14 11.23
C GLY A 244 12.76 -4.25 12.00
N LEU A 245 14.08 -4.28 11.73
CA LEU A 245 15.06 -3.52 12.52
C LEU A 245 14.77 -2.00 12.58
N GLU A 246 14.30 -1.36 11.50
CA GLU A 246 13.92 0.07 11.55
C GLU A 246 12.76 0.34 12.50
N THR A 247 11.83 -0.62 12.54
CA THR A 247 10.62 -0.51 13.37
C THR A 247 10.96 -0.79 14.83
N GLU A 248 11.89 -1.70 15.10
CA GLU A 248 12.42 -1.90 16.46
C GLU A 248 13.11 -0.63 17.00
N GLU A 249 13.87 0.07 16.15
CA GLU A 249 14.58 1.30 16.50
C GLU A 249 13.80 2.58 16.16
N ILE A 250 12.46 2.51 16.02
CA ILE A 250 11.66 3.57 15.39
C ILE A 250 11.83 4.95 16.06
N LYS A 251 12.12 4.97 17.36
CA LYS A 251 12.43 6.17 18.15
C LYS A 251 13.56 7.02 17.53
N ASN A 252 14.54 6.36 16.90
CA ASN A 252 15.70 7.00 16.28
C ASN A 252 15.56 7.11 14.74
N ARG A 253 14.36 6.88 14.18
CA ARG A 253 14.13 6.72 12.73
C ARG A 253 13.03 7.63 12.20
N GLU A 254 12.92 8.86 12.73
CA GLU A 254 11.90 9.85 12.35
C GLU A 254 10.48 9.24 12.32
N PRO A 255 9.93 8.90 13.50
CA PRO A 255 8.55 8.40 13.58
C PRO A 255 7.57 9.47 13.09
N ASN A 256 6.53 9.05 12.37
CA ASN A 256 5.52 9.95 11.84
C ASN A 256 4.12 9.50 12.28
N ILE A 257 3.37 10.37 12.96
CA ILE A 257 2.01 10.07 13.45
C ILE A 257 1.03 9.69 12.33
N TRP A 258 1.21 10.21 11.12
CA TRP A 258 0.36 9.87 9.97
C TRP A 258 0.54 8.43 9.50
N GLU A 259 1.67 7.79 9.80
CA GLU A 259 1.91 6.39 9.44
C GLU A 259 1.02 5.43 10.27
N PRO A 260 0.99 5.45 11.62
CA PRO A 260 0.02 4.70 12.40
C PRO A 260 -1.44 5.09 12.13
N ILE A 261 -1.76 6.37 11.96
CA ILE A 261 -3.13 6.80 11.63
C ILE A 261 -3.58 6.14 10.32
N PHE A 262 -2.74 6.20 9.28
CA PHE A 262 -3.01 5.53 8.02
C PHE A 262 -3.15 4.02 8.21
N LEU A 263 -2.26 3.39 8.98
CA LEU A 263 -2.32 1.95 9.24
C LEU A 263 -3.66 1.53 9.88
N PHE A 264 -4.14 2.30 10.85
CA PHE A 264 -5.39 2.01 11.57
C PHE A 264 -6.60 2.16 10.65
N LEU A 265 -6.67 3.27 9.91
CA LEU A 265 -7.73 3.54 8.93
C LEU A 265 -7.71 2.51 7.79
N ALA A 266 -6.54 2.23 7.22
CA ALA A 266 -6.39 1.30 6.11
C ALA A 266 -6.78 -0.12 6.53
N THR A 267 -6.45 -0.55 7.75
CA THR A 267 -6.85 -1.86 8.28
C THR A 267 -8.36 -1.98 8.39
N GLY A 268 -9.04 -0.96 8.92
CA GLY A 268 -10.50 -0.96 9.04
C GLY A 268 -11.23 -0.85 7.70
N LEU A 269 -10.71 -0.03 6.79
CA LEU A 269 -11.27 0.12 5.44
C LEU A 269 -11.10 -1.17 4.63
N ALA A 270 -9.92 -1.79 4.68
CA ALA A 270 -9.68 -3.06 4.02
C ALA A 270 -10.59 -4.16 4.57
N LEU A 271 -10.72 -4.26 5.90
CA LEU A 271 -11.63 -5.21 6.52
C LEU A 271 -13.07 -5.03 6.00
N GLY A 272 -13.57 -3.79 5.96
CA GLY A 272 -14.89 -3.49 5.41
C GLY A 272 -15.01 -3.89 3.93
N ALA A 273 -14.01 -3.56 3.13
CA ALA A 273 -13.95 -3.86 1.70
C ALA A 273 -13.90 -5.37 1.37
N PHE A 274 -13.32 -6.20 2.23
CA PHE A 274 -13.31 -7.66 2.05
C PHE A 274 -14.53 -8.35 2.69
N HIS A 275 -15.12 -7.76 3.73
CA HIS A 275 -16.16 -8.42 4.51
C HIS A 275 -17.59 -8.12 4.02
N TRP A 276 -17.84 -6.97 3.37
CA TRP A 276 -19.20 -6.50 3.10
C TRP A 276 -20.05 -7.47 2.27
N GLN A 277 -19.47 -8.13 1.25
CA GLN A 277 -20.20 -9.04 0.36
C GLN A 277 -20.75 -10.28 1.09
N ALA A 278 -20.03 -10.78 2.09
CA ALA A 278 -20.41 -11.98 2.85
C ALA A 278 -21.10 -11.66 4.19
N SER A 279 -21.21 -10.38 4.55
CA SER A 279 -21.64 -9.98 5.89
C SER A 279 -23.16 -9.93 6.02
N ARG A 280 -23.70 -10.73 6.95
CA ARG A 280 -25.11 -10.62 7.37
C ARG A 280 -25.43 -9.25 8.00
N PHE A 281 -24.44 -8.64 8.64
CA PHE A 281 -24.58 -7.30 9.23
C PHE A 281 -24.78 -6.24 8.14
N TYR A 282 -24.09 -6.36 7.01
CA TYR A 282 -24.27 -5.45 5.88
C TYR A 282 -25.70 -5.52 5.31
N ILE A 283 -26.27 -6.71 5.20
CA ILE A 283 -27.65 -6.89 4.71
C ILE A 283 -28.64 -6.17 5.63
N GLN A 284 -28.52 -6.35 6.95
CA GLN A 284 -29.37 -5.67 7.94
C GLN A 284 -29.16 -4.15 7.91
N TYR A 285 -27.92 -3.71 7.80
CA TYR A 285 -27.56 -2.30 7.68
C TYR A 285 -28.19 -1.65 6.44
N LYS A 286 -28.07 -2.29 5.27
CA LYS A 286 -28.65 -1.81 4.01
C LYS A 286 -30.17 -1.71 4.10
N GLN A 287 -30.83 -2.68 4.74
CA GLN A 287 -32.28 -2.65 4.97
C GLN A 287 -32.69 -1.47 5.87
N ALA A 288 -32.04 -1.31 7.03
CA ALA A 288 -32.32 -0.22 7.95
C ALA A 288 -32.07 1.16 7.32
N LEU A 289 -30.99 1.30 6.55
CA LEU A 289 -30.68 2.52 5.81
C LEU A 289 -31.71 2.79 4.70
N GLY A 290 -32.15 1.75 4.00
CA GLY A 290 -33.22 1.83 3.01
C GLY A 290 -34.53 2.35 3.63
N ASP A 291 -34.97 1.75 4.73
CA ASP A 291 -36.17 2.17 5.46
C ASP A 291 -36.06 3.62 5.94
N PHE A 292 -34.90 4.00 6.47
CA PHE A 292 -34.63 5.37 6.90
C PHE A 292 -34.74 6.38 5.75
N LEU A 293 -34.11 6.10 4.61
CA LEU A 293 -34.13 6.99 3.43
C LEU A 293 -35.52 7.05 2.77
N LEU A 294 -36.27 5.95 2.79
CA LEU A 294 -37.67 5.91 2.35
C LEU A 294 -38.54 6.81 3.21
N ASN A 295 -38.40 6.74 4.54
CA ASN A 295 -39.15 7.58 5.48
C ASN A 295 -38.81 9.07 5.34
N MET A 296 -37.61 9.42 4.84
CA MET A 296 -37.24 10.79 4.50
C MET A 296 -37.79 11.27 3.14
N GLY A 297 -38.52 10.43 2.40
CA GLY A 297 -39.06 10.76 1.08
C GLY A 297 -38.04 10.65 -0.06
N LEU A 298 -36.91 9.95 0.14
CA LEU A 298 -35.87 9.78 -0.89
C LEU A 298 -36.01 8.48 -1.71
N GLY A 299 -37.16 7.80 -1.65
CA GLY A 299 -37.41 6.51 -2.32
C GLY A 299 -37.08 6.49 -3.81
N ASP A 300 -37.53 7.52 -4.53
CA ASP A 300 -37.29 7.64 -5.97
C ASP A 300 -35.81 7.80 -6.33
N PHE A 301 -35.02 8.43 -5.46
CA PHE A 301 -33.59 8.63 -5.68
C PHE A 301 -32.83 7.33 -5.44
N ILE A 302 -33.08 6.68 -4.29
CA ILE A 302 -32.32 5.49 -3.87
C ILE A 302 -32.55 4.28 -4.79
N GLY A 303 -33.69 4.21 -5.47
CA GLY A 303 -34.03 3.13 -6.41
C GLY A 303 -33.49 3.30 -7.84
N ARG A 304 -32.87 4.44 -8.17
CA ARG A 304 -32.28 4.67 -9.50
C ARG A 304 -30.87 4.10 -9.57
N SER A 305 -30.48 3.59 -10.73
CA SER A 305 -29.09 3.25 -11.03
C SER A 305 -28.31 4.50 -11.44
N GLY A 306 -27.02 4.50 -11.13
CA GLY A 306 -26.07 5.51 -11.59
C GLY A 306 -25.29 5.06 -12.82
N PRO A 307 -24.41 5.92 -13.35
CA PRO A 307 -23.60 5.58 -14.52
C PRO A 307 -22.49 4.55 -14.20
N TRP A 308 -22.09 3.76 -15.20
CA TRP A 308 -21.11 2.67 -15.05
C TRP A 308 -19.73 3.12 -14.55
N TRP A 309 -19.33 4.37 -14.84
CA TRP A 309 -18.05 4.95 -14.41
C TRP A 309 -18.04 5.35 -12.92
N LEU A 310 -19.19 5.31 -12.25
CA LEU A 310 -19.33 5.68 -10.84
C LEU A 310 -19.70 4.48 -9.96
N MET A 311 -20.46 3.53 -10.50
CA MET A 311 -20.90 2.32 -9.81
C MET A 311 -21.13 1.18 -10.80
N VAL A 312 -21.15 -0.08 -10.32
CA VAL A 312 -21.48 -1.26 -11.13
C VAL A 312 -22.82 -1.04 -11.85
N ASN A 313 -22.78 -1.01 -13.18
CA ASN A 313 -23.97 -0.94 -14.02
C ASN A 313 -23.68 -1.69 -15.33
N TYR A 314 -23.79 -3.02 -15.26
CA TYR A 314 -23.58 -3.96 -16.36
C TYR A 314 -24.83 -4.83 -16.56
N PRO A 315 -25.86 -4.30 -17.24
CA PRO A 315 -27.11 -5.04 -17.47
C PRO A 315 -26.87 -6.36 -18.20
N ASP A 316 -25.91 -6.40 -19.12
CA ASP A 316 -25.54 -7.59 -19.89
C ASP A 316 -24.91 -8.71 -19.03
N ALA A 317 -24.31 -8.34 -17.89
CA ALA A 317 -23.78 -9.27 -16.90
C ALA A 317 -24.76 -9.55 -15.75
N GLY A 318 -25.94 -8.92 -15.75
CA GLY A 318 -26.95 -9.09 -14.72
C GLY A 318 -26.67 -8.35 -13.40
N GLU A 319 -25.66 -7.49 -13.34
CA GLU A 319 -25.29 -6.74 -12.13
C GLU A 319 -25.48 -5.23 -12.32
N VAL A 320 -26.41 -4.66 -11.57
CA VAL A 320 -26.69 -3.22 -11.58
C VAL A 320 -26.88 -2.73 -10.15
N PHE A 321 -26.02 -1.81 -9.70
CA PHE A 321 -26.14 -1.13 -8.43
C PHE A 321 -27.09 0.07 -8.54
N ILE A 322 -27.84 0.27 -7.46
CA ILE A 322 -28.68 1.46 -7.27
C ILE A 322 -28.02 2.42 -6.28
N TRP A 323 -28.54 3.65 -6.17
CA TRP A 323 -28.02 4.62 -5.20
C TRP A 323 -28.06 4.13 -3.75
N LEU A 324 -29.01 3.25 -3.40
CA LEU A 324 -28.99 2.58 -2.09
C LEU A 324 -27.69 1.77 -1.91
N ASP A 325 -27.28 0.97 -2.89
CA ASP A 325 -26.00 0.22 -2.85
C ASP A 325 -24.81 1.15 -2.73
N PHE A 326 -24.78 2.21 -3.54
CA PHE A 326 -23.70 3.18 -3.52
C PHE A 326 -23.52 3.78 -2.11
N ILE A 327 -24.62 4.24 -1.50
CA ILE A 327 -24.59 4.86 -0.17
C ILE A 327 -24.28 3.79 0.88
N SER A 328 -24.93 2.63 0.86
CA SER A 328 -24.76 1.60 1.88
C SER A 328 -23.35 1.02 1.87
N ILE A 329 -22.76 0.73 0.71
CA ILE A 329 -21.38 0.25 0.61
C ILE A 329 -20.42 1.33 1.13
N THR A 330 -20.57 2.57 0.65
CA THR A 330 -19.67 3.67 1.03
C THR A 330 -19.69 3.91 2.53
N THR A 331 -20.88 4.02 3.12
CA THR A 331 -21.06 4.29 4.55
C THR A 331 -20.60 3.12 5.40
N PHE A 332 -20.92 1.88 5.03
CA PHE A 332 -20.44 0.68 5.72
C PHE A 332 -18.91 0.57 5.74
N LEU A 333 -18.24 0.87 4.62
CA LEU A 333 -16.78 0.90 4.53
C LEU A 333 -16.17 1.98 5.43
N LEU A 334 -16.75 3.18 5.44
CA LEU A 334 -16.30 4.29 6.30
C LEU A 334 -16.56 4.02 7.78
N GLU A 335 -17.69 3.40 8.14
CA GLU A 335 -18.00 2.99 9.50
C GLU A 335 -17.02 1.92 10.00
N SER A 336 -16.74 0.90 9.19
CA SER A 336 -15.71 -0.11 9.49
C SER A 336 -14.34 0.52 9.70
N MET A 337 -13.97 1.48 8.84
CA MET A 337 -12.72 2.24 8.95
C MET A 337 -12.63 2.98 10.29
N VAL A 338 -13.66 3.79 10.63
CA VAL A 338 -13.67 4.58 11.87
C VAL A 338 -13.72 3.68 13.11
N MET A 339 -14.53 2.63 13.09
CA MET A 339 -14.67 1.69 14.20
C MET A 339 -13.35 1.00 14.53
N VAL A 340 -12.72 0.35 13.54
CA VAL A 340 -11.45 -0.35 13.75
C VAL A 340 -10.35 0.64 14.14
N ALA A 341 -10.29 1.80 13.49
CA ALA A 341 -9.26 2.80 13.83
C ALA A 341 -9.41 3.32 15.26
N THR A 342 -10.65 3.54 15.72
CA THR A 342 -10.95 3.95 17.09
C THR A 342 -10.53 2.89 18.10
N ILE A 343 -10.83 1.62 17.83
CA ILE A 343 -10.46 0.49 18.71
C ILE A 343 -8.93 0.36 18.83
N LEU A 344 -8.22 0.40 17.69
CA LEU A 344 -6.76 0.30 17.69
C LEU A 344 -6.10 1.50 18.37
N PHE A 345 -6.58 2.71 18.08
CA PHE A 345 -6.11 3.92 18.75
C PHE A 345 -6.37 3.87 20.26
N PHE A 346 -7.54 3.41 20.69
CA PHE A 346 -7.89 3.27 22.10
C PHE A 346 -6.94 2.33 22.84
N PHE A 347 -6.66 1.14 22.30
CA PHE A 347 -5.71 0.21 22.91
C PHE A 347 -4.29 0.77 22.96
N THR A 348 -3.84 1.43 21.89
CA THR A 348 -2.51 2.07 21.85
C THR A 348 -2.41 3.25 22.81
N ALA A 349 -3.46 4.05 22.96
CA ALA A 349 -3.52 5.16 23.89
C ALA A 349 -3.47 4.68 25.35
N ILE A 350 -4.22 3.62 25.70
CA ILE A 350 -4.13 3.01 27.04
C ILE A 350 -2.72 2.49 27.29
N SER A 351 -2.13 1.79 26.32
CA SER A 351 -0.74 1.30 26.44
C SER A 351 0.24 2.46 26.69
N ALA A 352 0.12 3.56 25.95
CA ALA A 352 0.95 4.75 26.12
C ALA A 352 0.80 5.38 27.52
N VAL A 353 -0.44 5.49 28.02
CA VAL A 353 -0.72 6.04 29.36
C VAL A 353 -0.18 5.12 30.47
N LEU A 354 -0.28 3.80 30.30
CA LEU A 354 0.21 2.82 31.28
C LEU A 354 1.74 2.76 31.37
N LEU A 355 2.45 3.02 30.27
CA LEU A 355 3.93 3.07 30.26
C LEU A 355 4.48 4.22 31.12
N ARG A 356 3.72 5.32 31.27
CA ARG A 356 4.10 6.51 32.06
C ARG A 356 5.51 7.03 31.73
N GLU A 357 5.86 7.02 30.45
CA GLU A 357 7.12 7.59 30.00
C GLU A 357 7.13 9.11 30.20
N LYS A 358 8.33 9.68 30.34
CA LYS A 358 8.51 11.15 30.42
C LYS A 358 8.31 11.84 29.07
N GLU A 359 8.20 11.07 27.99
CA GLU A 359 7.97 11.58 26.65
C GLU A 359 6.52 12.04 26.47
N GLU A 360 6.29 12.87 25.45
CA GLU A 360 4.95 13.28 25.08
C GLU A 360 4.10 12.06 24.69
N ILE A 361 2.87 11.98 25.22
CA ILE A 361 1.96 10.85 24.97
C ILE A 361 1.76 10.62 23.47
N ALA A 362 1.69 11.68 22.65
CA ALA A 362 1.57 11.57 21.20
C ALA A 362 2.77 10.87 20.54
N ALA A 363 3.99 11.09 21.04
CA ALA A 363 5.19 10.41 20.56
C ALA A 363 5.17 8.92 20.93
N THR A 364 4.77 8.59 22.17
CA THR A 364 4.61 7.19 22.60
C THR A 364 3.52 6.48 21.82
N ILE A 365 2.36 7.12 21.58
CA ILE A 365 1.29 6.58 20.72
C ILE A 365 1.82 6.31 19.31
N THR A 366 2.55 7.27 18.73
CA THR A 366 3.13 7.11 17.39
C THR A 366 4.09 5.91 17.34
N ARG A 367 4.98 5.79 18.32
CA ARG A 367 5.93 4.65 18.42
C ARG A 367 5.18 3.32 18.52
N LEU A 368 4.24 3.21 19.46
CA LEU A 368 3.49 1.97 19.71
C LEU A 368 2.55 1.59 18.56
N GLY A 369 2.08 2.57 17.77
CA GLY A 369 1.19 2.30 16.64
C GLY A 369 1.80 1.39 15.57
N TYR A 370 3.13 1.34 15.45
CA TYR A 370 3.81 0.43 14.52
C TYR A 370 3.72 -1.05 14.88
N VAL A 371 3.30 -1.39 16.11
CA VAL A 371 3.10 -2.77 16.57
C VAL A 371 2.18 -3.56 15.63
N TYR A 372 1.18 -2.91 15.04
CA TYR A 372 0.20 -3.58 14.17
C TYR A 372 0.67 -3.75 12.72
N ALA A 373 1.82 -3.20 12.33
CA ALA A 373 2.25 -3.20 10.94
C ALA A 373 2.45 -4.61 10.35
N PRO A 374 3.11 -5.58 11.04
CA PRO A 374 3.22 -6.95 10.53
C PRO A 374 1.86 -7.65 10.37
N ALA A 375 0.99 -7.59 11.38
CA ALA A 375 -0.34 -8.20 11.31
C ALA A 375 -1.18 -7.61 10.16
N ALA A 376 -1.15 -6.28 9.98
CA ALA A 376 -1.85 -5.61 8.88
C ALA A 376 -1.28 -6.00 7.51
N LEU A 377 0.05 -6.07 7.36
CA LEU A 377 0.72 -6.50 6.13
C LEU A 377 0.28 -7.90 5.72
N VAL A 378 0.40 -8.86 6.63
CA VAL A 378 0.05 -10.26 6.34
C VAL A 378 -1.45 -10.39 6.04
N SER A 379 -2.31 -9.72 6.81
CA SER A 379 -3.75 -9.74 6.58
C SER A 379 -4.13 -9.22 5.19
N LEU A 380 -3.49 -8.13 4.76
CA LEU A 380 -3.68 -7.57 3.41
C LEU A 380 -3.15 -8.50 2.31
N VAL A 381 -1.99 -9.13 2.52
CA VAL A 381 -1.45 -10.12 1.56
C VAL A 381 -2.41 -11.30 1.42
N LEU A 382 -2.95 -11.80 2.53
CA LEU A 382 -3.89 -12.93 2.52
C LEU A 382 -5.23 -12.54 1.88
N GLY A 383 -5.77 -11.35 2.21
CA GLY A 383 -7.02 -10.86 1.63
C GLY A 383 -6.91 -10.54 0.14
N LEU A 384 -5.82 -9.91 -0.30
CA LEU A 384 -5.59 -9.66 -1.73
C LEU A 384 -5.26 -10.96 -2.49
N GLY A 385 -4.63 -11.92 -1.82
CA GLY A 385 -4.22 -13.20 -2.39
C GLY A 385 -5.33 -14.24 -2.52
N LEU A 386 -6.61 -13.93 -2.26
CA LEU A 386 -7.70 -14.91 -2.35
C LEU A 386 -7.75 -15.62 -3.71
N ILE A 387 -7.58 -14.88 -4.80
CA ILE A 387 -7.52 -15.44 -6.16
C ILE A 387 -6.30 -16.37 -6.31
N LEU A 388 -5.14 -15.99 -5.75
CA LEU A 388 -3.93 -16.82 -5.79
C LEU A 388 -4.12 -18.15 -5.05
N PHE A 389 -4.66 -18.11 -3.85
CA PHE A 389 -4.91 -19.31 -3.04
C PHE A 389 -5.98 -20.21 -3.66
N GLN A 390 -7.00 -19.63 -4.29
CA GLN A 390 -7.99 -20.41 -5.03
C GLN A 390 -7.35 -21.11 -6.23
N SER A 391 -6.55 -20.40 -7.02
CA SER A 391 -5.83 -21.01 -8.16
C SER A 391 -4.85 -22.10 -7.73
N MET A 392 -4.27 -22.02 -6.52
CA MET A 392 -3.45 -23.12 -5.98
C MET A 392 -4.28 -24.39 -5.77
N ILE A 393 -5.52 -24.26 -5.29
CA ILE A 393 -6.44 -25.40 -5.15
C ILE A 393 -6.77 -25.97 -6.53
N ASP A 394 -7.05 -25.10 -7.50
CA ASP A 394 -7.39 -25.50 -8.87
C ASP A 394 -6.20 -26.22 -9.56
N LEU A 395 -4.96 -25.93 -9.17
CA LEU A 395 -3.73 -26.61 -9.62
C LEU A 395 -3.46 -27.96 -8.94
N GLY A 396 -4.35 -28.42 -8.06
CA GLY A 396 -4.29 -29.74 -7.43
C GLY A 396 -3.74 -29.75 -6.00
N LEU A 397 -3.48 -28.59 -5.38
CA LEU A 397 -3.21 -28.56 -3.93
C LEU A 397 -4.50 -28.83 -3.15
N SER A 398 -4.40 -29.63 -2.10
CA SER A 398 -5.56 -29.87 -1.24
C SER A 398 -5.99 -28.58 -0.54
N LYS A 399 -7.31 -28.37 -0.40
CA LYS A 399 -7.88 -27.23 0.34
C LYS A 399 -7.27 -27.10 1.74
N LYS A 400 -7.02 -28.23 2.41
CA LYS A 400 -6.38 -28.29 3.73
C LYS A 400 -4.95 -27.75 3.70
N THR A 401 -4.17 -28.09 2.68
CA THR A 401 -2.80 -27.58 2.53
C THR A 401 -2.79 -26.07 2.37
N VAL A 402 -3.67 -25.53 1.53
CA VAL A 402 -3.78 -24.08 1.30
C VAL A 402 -4.21 -23.34 2.58
N GLN A 403 -5.21 -23.86 3.29
CA GLN A 403 -5.63 -23.31 4.59
C GLN A 403 -4.48 -23.30 5.61
N VAL A 404 -3.71 -24.38 5.73
CA VAL A 404 -2.54 -24.44 6.63
C VAL A 404 -1.49 -23.39 6.26
N ILE A 405 -1.24 -23.15 4.96
CA ILE A 405 -0.31 -22.10 4.54
C ILE A 405 -0.82 -20.72 4.99
N GLN A 406 -2.12 -20.44 4.78
CA GLN A 406 -2.73 -19.18 5.17
C GLN A 406 -2.67 -18.99 6.70
N GLU A 407 -2.99 -20.02 7.48
CA GLU A 407 -2.91 -20.00 8.95
C GLU A 407 -1.49 -19.76 9.46
N ILE A 408 -0.48 -20.42 8.88
CA ILE A 408 0.93 -20.22 9.24
C ILE A 408 1.36 -18.79 8.96
N LEU A 409 1.05 -18.26 7.77
CA LEU A 409 1.36 -16.87 7.43
C LEU A 409 0.69 -15.91 8.41
N PHE A 410 -0.61 -16.10 8.67
CA PHE A 410 -1.40 -15.27 9.59
C PHE A 410 -0.85 -15.30 11.02
N ALA A 411 -0.56 -16.49 11.55
CA ALA A 411 0.04 -16.67 12.86
C ALA A 411 1.45 -16.04 12.93
N GLY A 412 2.24 -16.15 11.87
CA GLY A 412 3.55 -15.50 11.76
C GLY A 412 3.46 -13.98 11.84
N GLY A 413 2.48 -13.37 11.15
CA GLY A 413 2.21 -11.93 11.24
C GLY A 413 1.81 -11.48 12.64
N GLY A 414 0.94 -12.25 13.30
CA GLY A 414 0.54 -12.00 14.69
C GLY A 414 1.70 -12.13 15.67
N ALA A 415 2.50 -13.19 15.56
CA ALA A 415 3.69 -13.42 16.38
C ALA A 415 4.74 -12.32 16.20
N TRP A 416 4.94 -11.84 14.98
CA TRP A 416 5.84 -10.72 14.70
C TRP A 416 5.34 -9.42 15.33
N SER A 417 4.04 -9.12 15.22
CA SER A 417 3.44 -7.98 15.91
C SER A 417 3.58 -8.07 17.43
N MET A 418 3.38 -9.27 18.02
CA MET A 418 3.60 -9.48 19.45
C MET A 418 5.07 -9.22 19.84
N TYR A 419 6.02 -9.75 19.07
CA TYR A 419 7.44 -9.48 19.26
C TYR A 419 7.76 -7.98 19.22
N LEU A 420 7.23 -7.24 18.24
CA LEU A 420 7.39 -5.77 18.18
C LEU A 420 6.78 -5.07 19.39
N ALA A 421 5.64 -5.55 19.91
CA ALA A 421 5.04 -5.00 21.13
C ALA A 421 5.99 -5.09 22.33
N PHE A 422 6.72 -6.20 22.47
CA PHE A 422 7.75 -6.35 23.52
C PHE A 422 8.96 -5.43 23.28
N ARG A 423 9.44 -5.36 22.03
CA ARG A 423 10.64 -4.57 21.68
C ARG A 423 10.41 -3.07 21.85
N LEU A 424 9.26 -2.57 21.41
CA LEU A 424 8.94 -1.13 21.40
C LEU A 424 8.69 -0.56 22.79
N GLN A 425 8.38 -1.37 23.79
CA GLN A 425 8.19 -0.91 25.16
C GLN A 425 9.50 -0.81 25.96
N GLU A 426 10.60 -1.39 25.47
CA GLU A 426 11.95 -1.43 26.10
C GLU A 426 12.01 -2.02 27.52
N ARG A 427 10.86 -2.24 28.18
CA ARG A 427 10.70 -2.73 29.55
C ARG A 427 9.49 -3.66 29.61
N TRP A 428 9.64 -4.75 30.36
CA TRP A 428 8.49 -5.60 30.71
C TRP A 428 7.54 -4.84 31.63
N SER A 429 6.33 -4.57 31.14
CA SER A 429 5.30 -3.87 31.90
C SER A 429 3.90 -4.36 31.49
N LEU A 430 2.92 -4.17 32.38
CA LEU A 430 1.52 -4.48 32.07
C LEU A 430 0.95 -3.60 30.93
N ALA A 431 1.67 -2.55 30.53
CA ALA A 431 1.27 -1.71 29.41
C ALA A 431 1.31 -2.42 28.06
N ILE A 432 1.88 -3.64 27.96
CA ILE A 432 1.82 -4.43 26.73
C ILE A 432 0.44 -5.01 26.47
N ILE A 433 -0.33 -5.29 27.53
CA ILE A 433 -1.59 -6.01 27.47
C ILE A 433 -2.60 -5.35 26.52
N PRO A 434 -2.83 -4.01 26.55
CA PRO A 434 -3.72 -3.35 25.60
C PRO A 434 -3.31 -3.57 24.14
N ASN A 435 -2.02 -3.48 23.79
CA ASN A 435 -1.58 -3.71 22.41
C ASN A 435 -1.77 -5.18 22.00
N LEU A 436 -1.60 -6.13 22.91
CA LEU A 436 -1.91 -7.54 22.65
C LEU A 436 -3.41 -7.74 22.36
N PHE A 437 -4.30 -7.05 23.08
CA PHE A 437 -5.72 -7.03 22.75
C PHE A 437 -6.00 -6.41 21.38
N GLY A 438 -5.31 -5.33 21.01
CA GLY A 438 -5.41 -4.76 19.66
C GLY A 438 -4.98 -5.74 18.57
N ILE A 439 -3.86 -6.46 18.76
CA ILE A 439 -3.39 -7.49 17.82
C ILE A 439 -4.41 -8.63 17.75
N GLY A 440 -4.91 -9.08 18.89
CA GLY A 440 -5.95 -10.11 18.99
C GLY A 440 -7.25 -9.68 18.30
N PHE A 441 -7.62 -8.40 18.37
CA PHE A 441 -8.78 -7.85 17.66
C PHE A 441 -8.59 -7.88 16.14
N ILE A 442 -7.43 -7.46 15.62
CA ILE A 442 -7.12 -7.59 14.18
C ILE A 442 -7.19 -9.06 13.77
N ALA A 443 -6.59 -9.94 14.57
CA ALA A 443 -6.58 -11.37 14.29
C ALA A 443 -8.01 -11.95 14.24
N PHE A 444 -8.86 -11.61 15.22
CA PHE A 444 -10.25 -12.05 15.26
C PHE A 444 -11.07 -11.51 14.09
N ALA A 445 -10.91 -10.23 13.76
CA ALA A 445 -11.65 -9.58 12.68
C ALA A 445 -11.30 -10.18 11.31
N TRP A 446 -10.02 -10.36 11.03
CA TRP A 446 -9.55 -10.93 9.77
C TRP A 446 -9.74 -12.44 9.67
N HIS A 447 -9.75 -13.17 10.79
CA HIS A 447 -10.01 -14.61 10.76
C HIS A 447 -11.36 -14.91 10.11
N LYS A 448 -12.42 -14.15 10.46
CA LYS A 448 -13.75 -14.29 9.84
C LYS A 448 -13.83 -13.94 8.35
N VAL A 449 -12.83 -13.25 7.83
CA VAL A 449 -12.75 -12.86 6.42
C VAL A 449 -11.97 -13.90 5.61
N LEU A 450 -10.95 -14.51 6.22
CA LEU A 450 -10.02 -15.40 5.54
C LEU A 450 -10.39 -16.88 5.66
N PHE A 451 -11.09 -17.27 6.73
CA PHE A 451 -11.44 -18.65 7.09
C PHE A 451 -12.93 -18.75 7.42
#